data_AF-A0ABD2QCN8-F1
#
_entry.id   AF-A0ABD2QCN8-F1
#
_cell.length_a   1.000
_cell.length_b   1.000
_cell.length_c   1.000
_cell.angle_alpha   90.00
_cell.angle_beta   90.00
_cell.angle_gamma   90.00
#
_symmetry.space_group_name_H-M   'P 1'
#
loop_
_entity.id
_entity.type
_entity.pdbx_description
1 polymer ?
#
loop_
_entity_poly.entity_id
_entity_poly.type
_entity_poly.pdbx_seq_one_letter_code
_entity_poly.pdbx_strand_id
1 'polypeptide(L)'
;MNINGKNTLACLCPIPKDKAVTKIYPLPHMYVIKDLVPDMNNFYAQYRYIEPYLKKKEVSEAELGKASFKQSVQDREKLDGLYECILCACCSTSCPSYWWNSDKYLGPAVLMQAYRWMIDSRDDFTYERLAVLQNKWSVYRCHTIMNCTHTCPKGLNPAKAIAEIKVLLAKFDDFKNKPAKTEYV
;
A
#
# COMPACT_ATOMS: atom_id res chain seq x y z
N MET A 1 -10.75 -4.53 -12.56
CA MET A 1 -11.52 -5.77 -12.85
C MET A 1 -10.56 -6.83 -13.40
N ASN A 2 -11.00 -8.08 -13.58
CA ASN A 2 -10.17 -9.12 -14.18
C ASN A 2 -10.54 -9.29 -15.66
N ILE A 3 -9.55 -9.17 -16.55
CA ILE A 3 -9.73 -9.29 -18.00
C ILE A 3 -8.79 -10.39 -18.48
N ASN A 4 -9.36 -11.46 -19.05
CA ASN A 4 -8.63 -12.65 -19.50
C ASN A 4 -7.67 -13.22 -18.44
N GLY A 5 -8.08 -13.24 -17.17
CA GLY A 5 -7.29 -13.80 -16.07
C GLY A 5 -6.35 -12.80 -15.40
N LYS A 6 -6.15 -11.59 -15.94
CA LYS A 6 -5.27 -10.57 -15.36
C LYS A 6 -6.07 -9.41 -14.74
N ASN A 7 -5.71 -9.00 -13.53
CA ASN A 7 -6.28 -7.80 -12.93
C ASN A 7 -5.69 -6.55 -13.59
N THR A 8 -6.54 -5.67 -14.10
CA THR A 8 -6.13 -4.43 -14.75
C THR A 8 -7.24 -3.36 -14.68
N LEU A 9 -6.92 -2.16 -15.18
CA LEU A 9 -7.87 -1.10 -15.43
C LEU A 9 -8.46 -1.28 -16.83
N ALA A 10 -9.78 -1.42 -16.94
CA ALA A 10 -10.45 -1.61 -18.22
C ALA A 10 -10.18 -0.44 -19.19
N CYS A 11 -10.15 0.80 -18.69
CA CYS A 11 -9.90 2.00 -19.47
C CYS A 11 -8.49 2.08 -20.09
N LEU A 12 -7.53 1.29 -19.58
CA LEU A 12 -6.16 1.21 -20.10
C LEU A 12 -5.85 -0.13 -20.76
N CYS A 13 -6.82 -1.04 -20.84
CA CYS A 13 -6.64 -2.37 -21.41
C CYS A 13 -7.07 -2.35 -22.88
N PRO A 14 -6.16 -2.47 -23.86
CA PRO A 14 -6.52 -2.55 -25.26
C PRO A 14 -7.41 -3.78 -25.52
N ILE A 15 -8.38 -3.64 -26.41
CA ILE A 15 -9.19 -4.77 -26.89
C ILE A 15 -8.28 -5.66 -27.76
N PRO A 16 -8.12 -6.95 -27.43
CA PRO A 16 -7.30 -7.85 -28.23
C PRO A 16 -7.91 -8.04 -29.62
N LYS A 17 -7.08 -7.90 -30.67
CA LYS A 17 -7.52 -8.04 -32.07
C LYS A 17 -7.61 -9.49 -32.55
N ASP A 18 -6.93 -10.39 -31.84
CA ASP A 18 -6.63 -11.77 -32.21
C ASP A 18 -7.43 -12.81 -31.41
N LYS A 19 -8.22 -12.39 -30.41
CA LYS A 19 -9.04 -13.30 -29.60
C LYS A 19 -10.50 -13.25 -30.01
N ALA A 20 -11.07 -14.42 -30.29
CA ALA A 20 -12.50 -14.56 -30.59
C ALA A 20 -13.42 -14.16 -29.41
N VAL A 21 -12.99 -14.39 -28.15
CA VAL A 21 -13.76 -14.06 -26.95
C VAL A 21 -12.86 -13.50 -25.86
N THR A 22 -13.21 -12.33 -25.30
CA THR A 22 -12.57 -11.75 -24.12
C THR A 22 -13.45 -11.95 -22.90
N LYS A 23 -12.91 -12.63 -21.86
CA LYS A 23 -13.63 -12.87 -20.62
C LYS A 23 -13.36 -11.74 -19.62
N ILE A 24 -14.42 -11.18 -19.06
CA ILE A 24 -14.36 -10.09 -18.08
C ILE A 24 -15.07 -10.55 -16.81
N TYR A 25 -14.38 -10.43 -15.68
CA TYR A 25 -14.87 -10.77 -14.35
C TYR A 25 -14.65 -9.59 -13.38
N PRO A 26 -15.38 -9.56 -12.24
CA PRO A 26 -15.06 -8.68 -11.12
C PRO A 26 -13.62 -8.88 -10.62
N LEU A 27 -13.20 -8.06 -9.66
CA LEU A 27 -11.94 -8.34 -8.95
C LEU A 27 -12.04 -9.71 -8.23
N PRO A 28 -11.03 -10.60 -8.34
CA PRO A 28 -11.12 -11.95 -7.79
C PRO A 28 -11.28 -11.97 -6.27
N HIS A 29 -12.05 -12.95 -5.79
CA HIS A 29 -12.24 -13.25 -4.36
C HIS A 29 -12.78 -12.06 -3.54
N MET A 30 -13.64 -11.26 -4.16
CA MET A 30 -14.40 -10.18 -3.52
C MET A 30 -15.88 -10.53 -3.58
N TYR A 31 -16.65 -10.10 -2.58
CA TYR A 31 -18.11 -10.17 -2.67
C TYR A 31 -18.57 -9.25 -3.81
N VAL A 32 -19.41 -9.77 -4.70
CA VAL A 32 -19.95 -9.00 -5.83
C VAL A 32 -21.28 -8.41 -5.41
N ILE A 33 -21.38 -7.08 -5.43
CA ILE A 33 -22.64 -6.38 -5.16
C ILE A 33 -23.58 -6.58 -6.35
N LYS A 34 -23.09 -6.25 -7.55
CA LYS A 34 -23.81 -6.41 -8.82
C LYS A 34 -22.83 -6.39 -10.00
N ASP A 35 -23.06 -7.23 -11.01
CA ASP A 35 -22.30 -7.29 -12.26
C ASP A 35 -20.77 -7.35 -12.02
N LEU A 36 -20.05 -6.28 -12.35
CA LEU A 36 -18.59 -6.15 -12.20
C LEU A 36 -18.17 -5.31 -10.99
N VAL A 37 -19.11 -4.97 -10.09
CA VAL A 37 -18.91 -4.09 -8.94
C VAL A 37 -18.68 -4.93 -7.67
N PRO A 38 -17.42 -5.02 -7.19
CA PRO A 38 -17.12 -5.68 -5.92
C PRO A 38 -17.41 -4.76 -4.72
N ASP A 39 -17.69 -5.36 -3.56
CA ASP A 39 -17.66 -4.67 -2.28
C ASP A 39 -16.20 -4.37 -1.87
N MET A 40 -15.88 -3.09 -1.72
CA MET A 40 -14.54 -2.58 -1.39
C MET A 40 -14.40 -2.12 0.07
N ASN A 41 -15.41 -2.33 0.92
CA ASN A 41 -15.45 -1.80 2.29
C ASN A 41 -14.29 -2.30 3.15
N ASN A 42 -13.98 -3.60 3.10
CA ASN A 42 -12.84 -4.18 3.84
C ASN A 42 -11.51 -3.57 3.37
N PHE A 43 -11.31 -3.44 2.07
CA PHE A 43 -10.10 -2.85 1.50
C PHE A 43 -9.89 -1.41 2.00
N TYR A 44 -10.93 -0.59 2.00
CA TYR A 44 -10.85 0.78 2.51
C TYR A 44 -10.70 0.85 4.03
N ALA A 45 -11.30 -0.08 4.77
CA ALA A 45 -11.12 -0.18 6.22
C ALA A 45 -9.65 -0.49 6.57
N GLN A 46 -9.03 -1.42 5.86
CA GLN A 46 -7.60 -1.73 6.01
C GLN A 46 -6.70 -0.55 5.62
N TYR A 47 -7.07 0.23 4.60
CA TYR A 47 -6.35 1.45 4.26
C TYR A 47 -6.46 2.51 5.37
N ARG A 48 -7.64 2.69 5.99
CA ARG A 48 -7.80 3.59 7.15
C ARG A 48 -7.01 3.12 8.37
N TYR A 49 -6.93 1.81 8.58
CA TYR A 49 -6.23 1.19 9.71
C TYR A 49 -4.74 1.57 9.80
N ILE A 50 -4.07 1.82 8.67
CA ILE A 50 -2.66 2.23 8.65
C ILE A 50 -2.43 3.74 8.83
N GLU A 51 -3.49 4.51 9.07
CA GLU A 51 -3.46 5.96 9.26
C GLU A 51 -2.67 6.70 8.16
N PRO A 52 -3.16 6.71 6.90
CA PRO A 52 -2.37 7.08 5.73
C PRO A 52 -2.31 8.59 5.52
N TYR A 53 -1.84 9.31 6.54
CA TYR A 53 -1.64 10.75 6.56
C TYR A 53 -0.37 11.08 7.36
N LEU A 54 0.18 12.28 7.15
CA LEU A 54 1.40 12.72 7.82
C LEU A 54 1.17 12.90 9.33
N LYS A 55 2.03 12.33 10.16
CA LYS A 55 1.97 12.48 11.62
C LYS A 55 3.28 13.09 12.13
N LYS A 56 3.16 14.18 12.91
CA LYS A 56 4.27 14.89 13.57
C LYS A 56 4.07 14.86 15.08
N LYS A 57 5.15 14.72 15.86
CA LYS A 57 5.07 14.72 17.33
C LYS A 57 5.10 16.13 17.92
N GLU A 58 5.88 17.01 17.30
CA GLU A 58 6.16 18.36 17.81
C GLU A 58 5.70 19.42 16.80
N VAL A 59 4.39 19.47 16.51
CA VAL A 59 3.76 20.55 15.74
C VAL A 59 2.45 20.92 16.43
N SER A 60 2.32 22.18 16.85
CA SER A 60 1.06 22.68 17.40
C SER A 60 0.05 22.99 16.29
N GLU A 61 -1.25 22.97 16.61
CA GLU A 61 -2.28 23.37 15.64
C GLU A 61 -2.06 24.79 15.10
N ALA A 62 -1.53 25.69 15.94
CA ALA A 62 -1.21 27.06 15.56
C ALA A 62 -0.06 27.15 14.55
N GLU A 63 0.76 26.12 14.37
CA GLU A 63 1.87 26.08 13.41
C GLU A 63 1.48 25.46 12.07
N LEU A 64 0.34 24.75 12.01
CA LEU A 64 -0.14 24.13 10.78
C LEU A 64 -0.38 25.18 9.70
N GLY A 65 0.21 24.98 8.52
CA GLY A 65 0.04 25.86 7.37
C GLY A 65 0.90 27.14 7.38
N LYS A 66 1.67 27.41 8.45
CA LYS A 66 2.55 28.59 8.49
C LYS A 66 3.79 28.45 7.61
N ALA A 67 4.32 27.23 7.47
CA ALA A 67 5.50 26.93 6.66
C ALA A 67 5.45 25.51 6.11
N SER A 68 6.23 25.26 5.06
CA SER A 68 6.45 23.91 4.52
C SER A 68 7.49 23.14 5.33
N PHE A 69 7.29 21.83 5.53
CA PHE A 69 8.32 20.96 6.11
C PHE A 69 9.51 20.80 5.14
N LYS A 70 10.74 20.86 5.68
CA LYS A 70 11.96 20.59 4.92
C LYS A 70 11.99 19.12 4.48
N GLN A 71 12.35 18.90 3.22
CA GLN A 71 12.60 17.57 2.66
C GLN A 71 13.67 17.70 1.57
N SER A 72 14.76 16.93 1.69
CA SER A 72 15.78 16.88 0.65
C SER A 72 15.24 16.21 -0.62
N VAL A 73 15.83 16.50 -1.78
CA VAL A 73 15.47 15.83 -3.04
C VAL A 73 15.67 14.31 -2.89
N GLN A 74 16.77 13.89 -2.27
CA GLN A 74 17.09 12.49 -2.02
C GLN A 74 16.09 11.79 -1.10
N ASP A 75 15.54 12.50 -0.10
CA ASP A 75 14.47 11.94 0.74
C ASP A 75 13.13 11.88 -0.01
N ARG A 76 12.82 12.86 -0.85
CA ARG A 76 11.61 12.87 -1.69
C ARG A 76 11.64 11.75 -2.72
N GLU A 77 12.77 11.49 -3.37
CA GLU A 77 12.95 10.42 -4.38
C GLU A 77 12.60 9.04 -3.83
N LYS A 78 12.79 8.79 -2.52
CA LYS A 78 12.39 7.53 -1.88
C LYS A 78 10.90 7.24 -1.98
N LEU A 79 10.06 8.26 -2.20
CA LEU A 79 8.62 8.11 -2.33
C LEU A 79 8.18 7.71 -3.75
N ASP A 80 9.06 7.86 -4.75
CA ASP A 80 8.76 7.48 -6.12
C ASP A 80 8.54 5.96 -6.22
N GLY A 81 7.51 5.56 -6.97
CA GLY A 81 7.04 4.19 -7.02
C GLY A 81 6.11 3.77 -5.86
N LEU A 82 5.81 4.68 -4.92
CA LEU A 82 4.90 4.45 -3.80
C LEU A 82 3.67 5.36 -3.84
N TYR A 83 3.84 6.67 -4.01
CA TYR A 83 2.73 7.63 -3.94
C TYR A 83 1.78 7.58 -5.15
N GLU A 84 2.24 7.02 -6.27
CA GLU A 84 1.50 6.90 -7.54
C GLU A 84 0.44 5.79 -7.50
N CYS A 85 0.33 5.07 -6.37
CA CYS A 85 -0.70 4.07 -6.15
C CYS A 85 -2.08 4.70 -6.17
N ILE A 86 -2.92 4.23 -7.09
CA ILE A 86 -4.27 4.75 -7.30
C ILE A 86 -5.34 3.98 -6.51
N LEU A 87 -4.94 3.17 -5.51
CA LEU A 87 -5.85 2.36 -4.67
C LEU A 87 -6.86 1.48 -5.44
N CYS A 88 -6.51 1.01 -6.65
CA CYS A 88 -7.40 0.21 -7.50
C CYS A 88 -7.62 -1.25 -7.05
N ALA A 89 -6.98 -1.69 -5.97
CA ALA A 89 -7.00 -3.06 -5.42
C ALA A 89 -6.61 -4.22 -6.37
N CYS A 90 -6.13 -3.96 -7.59
CA CYS A 90 -5.71 -5.01 -8.54
C CYS A 90 -4.64 -5.92 -7.95
N CYS A 91 -3.64 -5.34 -7.27
CA CYS A 91 -2.57 -6.09 -6.62
C CYS A 91 -3.09 -6.95 -5.45
N SER A 92 -3.94 -6.42 -4.57
CA SER A 92 -4.49 -7.17 -3.44
C SER A 92 -5.36 -8.32 -3.89
N THR A 93 -6.27 -8.08 -4.83
CA THR A 93 -7.19 -9.09 -5.37
C THR A 93 -6.51 -10.02 -6.38
N SER A 94 -5.21 -9.88 -6.63
CA SER A 94 -4.40 -10.88 -7.37
C SER A 94 -3.57 -11.78 -6.45
N CYS A 95 -3.47 -11.43 -5.16
CA CYS A 95 -2.61 -12.10 -4.21
C CYS A 95 -3.36 -13.26 -3.56
N PRO A 96 -2.94 -14.53 -3.77
CA PRO A 96 -3.63 -15.67 -3.17
C PRO A 96 -3.68 -15.60 -1.64
N SER A 97 -2.63 -15.07 -1.00
CA SER A 97 -2.65 -14.89 0.44
C SER A 97 -3.75 -13.93 0.93
N TYR A 98 -4.11 -12.93 0.11
CA TYR A 98 -5.20 -12.01 0.41
C TYR A 98 -6.55 -12.67 0.18
N TRP A 99 -6.68 -13.53 -0.82
CA TRP A 99 -7.90 -14.35 -1.01
C TRP A 99 -8.23 -15.13 0.26
N TRP A 100 -7.24 -15.83 0.82
CA TRP A 100 -7.48 -16.71 1.96
C TRP A 100 -7.59 -16.01 3.31
N ASN A 101 -7.05 -14.80 3.46
CA ASN A 101 -6.89 -14.14 4.78
C ASN A 101 -7.15 -12.64 4.72
N SER A 102 -8.06 -12.16 3.86
CA SER A 102 -8.32 -10.72 3.68
C SER A 102 -8.85 -10.02 4.94
N ASP A 103 -9.32 -10.76 5.94
CA ASP A 103 -9.76 -10.26 7.24
C ASP A 103 -8.59 -9.82 8.13
N LYS A 104 -7.41 -10.44 7.98
CA LYS A 104 -6.24 -10.22 8.86
C LYS A 104 -4.98 -9.75 8.12
N TYR A 105 -4.77 -10.23 6.90
CA TYR A 105 -3.68 -9.79 6.04
C TYR A 105 -4.08 -8.50 5.32
N LEU A 106 -3.31 -7.42 5.53
CA LEU A 106 -3.63 -6.10 4.99
C LEU A 106 -3.55 -6.02 3.47
N GLY A 107 -2.77 -6.91 2.85
CA GLY A 107 -2.62 -6.96 1.41
C GLY A 107 -1.59 -5.96 0.86
N PRO A 108 -1.12 -6.19 -0.38
CA PRO A 108 -0.02 -5.46 -0.98
C PRO A 108 -0.28 -3.96 -1.17
N ALA A 109 -1.51 -3.55 -1.52
CA ALA A 109 -1.79 -2.13 -1.72
C ALA A 109 -1.62 -1.33 -0.42
N VAL A 110 -2.22 -1.84 0.66
CA VAL A 110 -2.20 -1.21 1.99
C VAL A 110 -0.79 -1.24 2.55
N LEU A 111 -0.08 -2.38 2.45
CA LEU A 111 1.29 -2.47 2.95
C LEU A 111 2.26 -1.54 2.21
N MET A 112 2.12 -1.38 0.89
CA MET A 112 2.93 -0.41 0.14
C MET A 112 2.65 1.03 0.60
N GLN A 113 1.39 1.36 0.92
CA GLN A 113 1.04 2.66 1.49
C GLN A 113 1.53 2.83 2.94
N ALA A 114 1.53 1.77 3.74
CA ALA A 114 2.11 1.82 5.08
C ALA A 114 3.62 2.12 4.99
N TYR A 115 4.34 1.43 4.09
CA TYR A 115 5.74 1.69 3.83
C TYR A 115 6.01 3.13 3.35
N ARG A 116 5.16 3.66 2.46
CA ARG A 116 5.21 5.05 1.97
C ARG A 116 5.23 6.08 3.10
N TRP A 117 4.57 5.80 4.22
CA TRP A 117 4.57 6.70 5.38
C TRP A 117 5.74 6.43 6.33
N MET A 118 6.17 5.17 6.48
CA MET A 118 7.33 4.81 7.31
C MET A 118 8.65 5.41 6.82
N ILE A 119 8.78 5.67 5.52
CA ILE A 119 10.02 6.22 4.94
C ILE A 119 9.91 7.68 4.53
N ASP A 120 8.75 8.32 4.73
CA ASP A 120 8.62 9.76 4.49
C ASP A 120 9.43 10.49 5.56
N SER A 121 10.46 11.23 5.14
CA SER A 121 11.36 11.94 6.05
C SER A 121 10.66 12.94 6.98
N ARG A 122 9.42 13.31 6.64
CA ARG A 122 8.60 14.24 7.40
C ARG A 122 7.77 13.55 8.49
N ASP A 123 7.56 12.23 8.44
CA ASP A 123 6.71 11.50 9.39
C ASP A 123 7.50 11.03 10.63
N ASP A 124 7.01 11.38 11.82
CA ASP A 124 7.68 11.06 13.10
C ASP A 124 7.17 9.76 13.75
N PHE A 125 6.26 9.03 13.10
CA PHE A 125 5.53 7.89 13.69
C PHE A 125 5.96 6.53 13.12
N THR A 126 7.18 6.44 12.59
CA THR A 126 7.70 5.19 11.99
C THR A 126 7.64 4.02 12.98
N TYR A 127 8.01 4.25 14.25
CA TYR A 127 7.97 3.23 15.28
C TYR A 127 6.55 2.71 15.52
N GLU A 128 5.59 3.62 15.71
CA GLU A 128 4.19 3.31 15.97
C GLU A 128 3.54 2.60 14.77
N ARG A 129 3.87 3.02 13.55
CA ARG A 129 3.42 2.37 12.30
C ARG A 129 3.96 0.94 12.19
N LEU A 130 5.22 0.69 12.57
CA LEU A 130 5.78 -0.66 12.61
C LEU A 130 5.18 -1.50 13.72
N ALA A 131 4.91 -0.91 14.89
CA ALA A 131 4.37 -1.61 16.06
C ALA A 131 3.00 -2.24 15.76
N VAL A 132 2.13 -1.52 15.07
CA VAL A 132 0.80 -2.02 14.63
C VAL A 132 0.93 -3.23 13.70
N LEU A 133 2.02 -3.31 12.92
CA LEU A 133 2.29 -4.41 11.99
C LEU A 133 3.03 -5.60 12.63
N GLN A 134 3.47 -5.48 13.89
CA GLN A 134 4.24 -6.49 14.60
C GLN A 134 3.36 -7.65 15.10
N ASN A 135 2.66 -8.31 14.19
CA ASN A 135 1.81 -9.46 14.47
C ASN A 135 1.91 -10.51 13.35
N LYS A 136 1.45 -11.74 13.62
CA LYS A 136 1.61 -12.90 12.70
C LYS A 136 0.88 -12.77 11.35
N TRP A 137 0.01 -11.78 11.20
CA TRP A 137 -0.94 -11.69 10.08
C TRP A 137 -0.67 -10.51 9.16
N SER A 138 -0.64 -9.28 9.67
CA SER A 138 -0.72 -8.05 8.88
C SER A 138 0.29 -7.99 7.74
N VAL A 139 1.54 -8.38 8.00
CA VAL A 139 2.63 -8.42 7.01
C VAL A 139 3.05 -9.86 6.65
N TYR A 140 3.14 -10.74 7.65
CA TYR A 140 3.81 -12.04 7.53
C TYR A 140 3.00 -13.12 6.79
N ARG A 141 1.79 -12.81 6.30
CA ARG A 141 1.11 -13.64 5.29
C ARG A 141 1.64 -13.41 3.87
N CYS A 142 2.45 -12.38 3.64
CA CYS A 142 3.12 -12.23 2.35
C CYS A 142 4.20 -13.32 2.17
N HIS A 143 3.92 -14.29 1.31
CA HIS A 143 4.83 -15.38 0.92
C HIS A 143 5.51 -15.14 -0.44
N THR A 144 5.71 -13.86 -0.82
CA THR A 144 6.49 -13.47 -2.00
C THR A 144 6.02 -14.13 -3.31
N ILE A 145 4.69 -14.22 -3.50
CA ILE A 145 4.05 -14.82 -4.69
C ILE A 145 4.22 -13.92 -5.94
N MET A 146 4.53 -12.64 -5.75
CA MET A 146 4.83 -11.65 -6.80
C MET A 146 3.69 -11.23 -7.75
N ASN A 147 2.52 -11.89 -7.74
CA ASN A 147 1.34 -11.48 -8.53
C ASN A 147 1.01 -9.99 -8.40
N CYS A 148 1.18 -9.43 -7.20
CA CYS A 148 0.89 -8.03 -6.89
C CYS A 148 1.70 -7.03 -7.74
N THR A 149 3.00 -7.32 -7.97
CA THR A 149 3.88 -6.51 -8.81
C THR A 149 3.59 -6.76 -10.29
N HIS A 150 3.43 -8.02 -10.70
CA HIS A 150 3.12 -8.36 -12.10
C HIS A 150 1.81 -7.75 -12.63
N THR A 151 0.81 -7.64 -11.75
CA THR A 151 -0.51 -7.15 -12.14
C THR A 151 -0.68 -5.64 -12.02
N CYS A 152 0.25 -4.92 -11.36
CA CYS A 152 0.05 -3.51 -11.05
C CYS A 152 -0.08 -2.68 -12.36
N PRO A 153 -1.24 -2.05 -12.62
CA PRO A 153 -1.44 -1.31 -13.88
C PRO A 153 -0.60 -0.02 -13.96
N LYS A 154 0.00 0.40 -12.84
CA LYS A 154 0.91 1.55 -12.74
C LYS A 154 2.39 1.15 -12.77
N GLY A 155 2.70 -0.15 -12.89
CA GLY A 155 4.09 -0.64 -12.89
C GLY A 155 4.79 -0.54 -11.53
N LEU A 156 4.05 -0.38 -10.44
CA LEU A 156 4.62 -0.26 -9.09
C LEU A 156 5.05 -1.62 -8.55
N ASN A 157 5.89 -1.62 -7.51
CA ASN A 157 6.40 -2.85 -6.90
C ASN A 157 6.00 -3.00 -5.42
N PRO A 158 4.74 -3.37 -5.13
CA PRO A 158 4.29 -3.64 -3.77
C PRO A 158 5.08 -4.76 -3.08
N ALA A 159 5.53 -5.77 -3.84
CA ALA A 159 6.31 -6.87 -3.26
C ALA A 159 7.62 -6.39 -2.65
N LYS A 160 8.33 -5.48 -3.33
CA LYS A 160 9.54 -4.83 -2.80
C LYS A 160 9.22 -4.04 -1.54
N ALA A 161 8.19 -3.19 -1.55
CA ALA A 161 7.80 -2.43 -0.37
C ALA A 161 7.49 -3.33 0.85
N ILE A 162 6.81 -4.46 0.64
CA ILE A 162 6.55 -5.43 1.72
C ILE A 162 7.85 -6.09 2.22
N ALA A 163 8.79 -6.39 1.33
CA ALA A 163 10.10 -6.91 1.72
C ALA A 163 10.87 -5.88 2.57
N GLU A 164 10.85 -4.60 2.19
CA GLU A 164 11.46 -3.53 2.98
C GLU A 164 10.79 -3.39 4.36
N ILE A 165 9.46 -3.48 4.46
CA ILE A 165 8.77 -3.52 5.76
C ILE A 165 9.29 -4.68 6.62
N LYS A 166 9.50 -5.87 6.05
CA LYS A 166 10.05 -7.01 6.80
C LYS A 166 11.47 -6.73 7.30
N VAL A 167 12.31 -6.04 6.52
CA VAL A 167 13.64 -5.60 6.95
C VAL A 167 13.54 -4.60 8.11
N LEU A 168 12.63 -3.62 8.02
CA LEU A 168 12.38 -2.66 9.10
C LEU A 168 11.87 -3.36 10.37
N LEU A 169 10.95 -4.32 10.25
CA LEU A 169 10.43 -5.11 11.37
C LEU A 169 11.50 -6.00 12.01
N ALA A 170 12.45 -6.54 11.23
CA ALA A 170 13.59 -7.28 11.77
C ALA A 170 14.52 -6.38 12.62
N LYS A 171 14.49 -5.07 12.38
CA LYS A 171 15.23 -4.03 13.10
C LYS A 171 14.33 -3.15 13.95
N PHE A 172 13.20 -3.68 14.42
CA PHE A 172 12.16 -2.90 15.09
C PHE A 172 12.68 -2.10 16.30
N ASP A 173 13.58 -2.68 17.09
CA ASP A 173 14.11 -2.03 18.29
C ASP A 173 14.96 -0.78 17.97
N ASP A 174 15.51 -0.65 16.75
CA ASP A 174 16.26 0.53 16.29
C ASP A 174 15.37 1.80 16.23
N PHE A 175 14.05 1.64 16.30
CA PHE A 175 13.08 2.74 16.19
C PHE A 175 12.49 3.19 17.54
N LYS A 176 12.66 2.44 18.64
CA LYS A 176 12.04 2.73 19.95
C LYS A 176 12.37 4.12 20.52
N ASN A 177 13.56 4.64 20.21
CA ASN A 177 14.08 5.88 20.80
C ASN A 177 14.57 6.88 19.75
N LYS A 178 14.11 6.78 18.49
CA LYS A 178 14.51 7.76 17.47
C LYS A 178 13.87 9.12 17.79
N PRO A 179 14.67 10.19 17.97
CA PRO A 179 14.12 11.52 18.19
C PRO A 179 13.33 11.98 16.97
N ALA A 180 12.29 12.80 17.20
CA ALA A 180 11.57 13.46 16.12
C ALA A 180 12.55 14.34 15.31
N LYS A 181 12.41 14.36 13.98
CA LYS A 181 13.23 15.27 13.17
C LYS A 181 12.62 16.66 13.28
N THR A 182 13.26 17.53 14.06
CA THR A 182 12.80 18.88 14.42
C THR A 182 13.37 19.99 13.54
N GLU A 183 13.94 19.68 12.37
CA GLU A 183 14.40 20.71 11.44
C GLU A 183 13.22 21.38 10.73
N TYR A 184 12.62 22.37 11.41
CA TYR A 184 11.72 23.35 10.82
C TYR A 184 12.55 24.50 10.19
N VAL A 185 12.01 25.18 9.17
CA VAL A 185 12.56 26.49 8.71
C VAL A 185 12.05 27.54 9.67
#